data_AF-A0A846MFG5-F1
#
_entry.id   AF-A0A846MFG5-F1
#
_cell.length_a   1.000
_cell.length_b   1.000
_cell.length_c   1.000
_cell.angle_alpha   90.00
_cell.angle_beta   90.00
_cell.angle_gamma   90.00
#
_symmetry.space_group_name_H-M   'P 1'
#
loop_
_entity.id
_entity.type
_entity.pdbx_description
1 polymer ?
#
loop_
_entity_poly.entity_id
_entity_poly.type
_entity_poly.pdbx_seq_one_letter_code
_entity_poly.pdbx_strand_id
1 'polypeptide(L)' 'MKKLPDFKRLTNRLINEPSSEPMLVVKTNLDPKQVTEENPYAQGKKNVSKTFEAFFKGEET' A
#
# COMPACT_ATOMS: atom_id res chain seq x y z
N MET A 1 -11.71 23.59 24.15
CA MET A 1 -10.90 22.52 23.54
C MET A 1 -11.70 21.89 22.40
N LYS A 2 -11.24 21.97 21.15
CA LYS A 2 -11.89 21.27 20.02
C LYS A 2 -11.71 19.76 20.22
N LYS A 3 -12.79 19.00 20.23
CA LYS A 3 -12.74 17.52 20.30
C LYS A 3 -12.02 17.02 19.04
N LEU A 4 -10.87 16.37 19.22
CA LEU A 4 -10.21 15.66 18.12
C LEU A 4 -11.11 14.51 17.64
N PRO A 5 -11.11 14.20 16.32
CA PRO A 5 -11.85 13.06 15.80
C PRO A 5 -11.38 11.76 16.44
N ASP A 6 -12.33 10.90 16.80
CA ASP A 6 -12.03 9.52 17.15
C ASP A 6 -11.68 8.79 15.84
N PHE A 7 -10.40 8.47 15.63
CA PHE A 7 -9.93 7.83 14.41
C PHE A 7 -10.24 6.32 14.35
N LYS A 8 -11.24 5.82 15.09
CA LYS A 8 -11.59 4.39 15.12
C LYS A 8 -12.42 3.94 13.92
N ARG A 9 -13.06 4.86 13.20
CA ARG A 9 -13.88 4.55 12.01
C ARG A 9 -13.21 5.02 10.72
N LEU A 10 -13.29 4.18 9.68
CA LEU A 10 -12.77 4.49 8.34
C LEU A 10 -13.43 5.74 7.73
N THR A 11 -14.71 5.98 8.03
CA THR A 11 -15.46 7.17 7.60
C THR A 11 -14.87 8.49 8.12
N ASN A 12 -14.02 8.43 9.15
CA ASN A 12 -13.35 9.60 9.71
C ASN A 12 -12.01 9.90 9.00
N ARG A 13 -11.69 9.14 7.94
CA ARG A 13 -10.49 9.31 7.11
C ARG A 13 -10.92 9.68 5.70
N LEU A 14 -10.23 10.65 5.11
CA LEU A 14 -10.31 10.88 3.66
C LEU A 14 -9.47 9.79 2.98
N ILE A 15 -10.12 8.91 2.23
CA ILE A 15 -9.46 7.89 1.40
C ILE A 15 -9.70 8.34 -0.04
N ASN A 16 -8.65 8.82 -0.69
CA ASN A 16 -8.74 9.27 -2.08
C ASN A 16 -8.43 8.10 -3.01
N GLU A 17 -9.12 8.05 -4.15
CA GLU A 17 -8.79 7.08 -5.19
C GLU A 17 -7.45 7.45 -5.84
N PRO A 18 -6.68 6.46 -6.34
CA PRO A 18 -5.46 6.74 -7.08
C PRO A 18 -5.74 7.57 -8.33
N SER A 19 -4.80 8.47 -8.69
CA SER A 19 -4.92 9.27 -9.91
C SER A 19 -4.86 8.37 -11.15
N SER A 20 -5.64 8.71 -12.17
CA SER A 20 -5.56 8.07 -13.50
C SER A 20 -4.43 8.62 -14.37
N GLU A 21 -3.72 9.65 -13.89
CA GLU A 21 -2.60 10.25 -14.59
C GLU A 21 -1.33 9.38 -14.51
N PRO A 22 -0.44 9.48 -15.51
CA PRO A 22 0.82 8.74 -15.50
C PRO A 22 1.70 9.12 -14.30
N MET A 23 2.29 8.12 -13.65
CA MET A 23 3.20 8.30 -12.51
C MET A 23 4.63 7.90 -12.86
N LEU A 24 5.60 8.70 -12.42
CA LEU A 24 7.01 8.32 -12.46
C LEU A 24 7.39 7.57 -11.18
N VAL A 25 7.78 6.29 -11.32
CA VAL A 25 8.26 5.47 -10.20
C VAL A 25 9.75 5.21 -10.39
N VAL A 26 10.58 5.74 -9.49
CA VAL A 26 12.03 5.50 -9.50
C VAL A 26 12.36 4.37 -8.53
N LYS A 27 13.01 3.33 -9.03
CA LYS A 27 13.48 2.18 -8.23
C LYS A 27 15.00 2.18 -8.14
N THR A 28 15.53 1.82 -6.98
CA THR A 28 16.97 1.74 -6.71
C THR A 28 17.43 0.29 -6.55
N ASN A 29 18.74 0.08 -6.57
CA ASN A 29 19.35 -1.21 -6.23
C ASN A 29 19.27 -1.54 -4.72
N LEU A 30 18.88 -0.58 -3.88
CA LEU A 30 18.65 -0.78 -2.45
C LEU A 30 17.20 -1.18 -2.15
N ASP A 31 16.29 -1.04 -3.13
CA ASP A 31 14.91 -1.42 -2.94
C ASP A 31 14.79 -2.95 -2.86
N PRO A 32 13.89 -3.49 -2.01
CA PRO A 32 13.64 -4.91 -1.94
C PRO A 32 13.26 -5.50 -3.30
N LYS A 33 13.76 -6.69 -3.62
CA LYS A 33 13.49 -7.33 -4.92
C LYS A 33 12.06 -7.85 -4.99
N GLN A 34 11.55 -8.31 -3.86
CA GLN A 34 10.20 -8.84 -3.75
C GLN A 34 9.34 -7.97 -2.85
N VAL A 35 8.08 -7.77 -3.24
CA VAL A 35 7.11 -6.99 -2.47
C VAL A 35 6.74 -7.61 -1.12
N THR A 36 7.22 -8.83 -0.85
CA THR A 36 7.09 -9.53 0.44
C THR A 36 8.26 -9.28 1.38
N GLU A 37 9.39 -8.85 0.85
CA GLU A 37 10.58 -8.50 1.64
C GLU A 37 10.37 -7.12 2.26
N GLU A 38 10.59 -7.02 3.57
CA GLU A 38 10.46 -5.76 4.35
C GLU A 38 9.08 -5.09 4.30
N ASN A 39 8.07 -5.75 3.74
CA ASN A 39 6.71 -5.25 3.69
C ASN A 39 5.96 -5.61 4.99
N PRO A 40 5.55 -4.62 5.81
CA PRO A 40 4.86 -4.87 7.07
C PRO A 40 3.51 -5.59 6.87
N TYR A 41 2.91 -5.49 5.68
CA TYR A 41 1.67 -6.16 5.33
C TYR A 41 1.86 -7.62 4.89
N ALA A 42 3.10 -8.03 4.59
CA ALA A 42 3.48 -9.41 4.29
C ALA A 42 4.11 -10.13 5.49
N GLN A 43 4.60 -9.40 6.49
CA GLN A 43 5.27 -9.96 7.65
C GLN A 43 4.38 -10.98 8.40
N GLY A 44 4.95 -12.16 8.67
CA GLY A 44 4.26 -13.25 9.37
C GLY A 44 3.26 -14.04 8.51
N LYS A 45 3.07 -13.68 7.24
CA LYS A 45 2.23 -14.44 6.32
C LYS A 45 3.05 -15.54 5.64
N LYS A 46 2.57 -16.78 5.72
CA LYS A 46 3.20 -17.92 5.02
C LYS A 46 2.95 -17.90 3.52
N ASN A 47 1.81 -17.37 3.09
CA ASN A 47 1.42 -17.23 1.68
C ASN A 47 0.79 -15.85 1.48
N VAL A 48 1.23 -15.12 0.46
CA VAL A 48 0.57 -13.91 -0.06
C VAL A 48 -0.11 -14.25 -1.38
N SER A 49 -1.23 -13.57 -1.68
CA SER A 49 -1.95 -13.80 -2.93
C SER A 49 -1.26 -13.12 -4.11
N LYS A 50 -1.52 -13.60 -5.33
CA LYS A 50 -1.09 -12.91 -6.56
C LYS A 50 -1.66 -11.49 -6.65
N THR A 51 -2.90 -11.30 -6.19
CA THR A 51 -3.55 -9.98 -6.14
C THR A 51 -2.83 -9.02 -5.20
N PHE A 52 -2.30 -9.51 -4.08
CA PHE A 52 -1.45 -8.71 -3.19
C PHE A 52 -0.18 -8.29 -3.92
N GLU A 53 0.49 -9.22 -4.61
CA GLU A 53 1.71 -8.87 -5.34
C GLU A 53 1.46 -7.85 -6.45
N ALA A 54 0.42 -8.04 -7.25
CA ALA A 54 0.05 -7.13 -8.34
C ALA A 54 -0.22 -5.70 -7.82
N PHE A 55 -0.96 -5.57 -6.71
CA PHE A 55 -1.24 -4.28 -6.10
C PHE A 55 0.03 -3.51 -5.71
N PHE A 56 1.00 -4.17 -5.06
CA PHE A 56 2.25 -3.52 -4.65
C PHE A 56 3.26 -3.33 -5.78
N LYS A 57 3.16 -4.13 -6.86
CA LYS A 57 3.97 -3.93 -8.08
C LYS A 57 3.42 -2.81 -8.97
N GLY A 58 2.17 -2.39 -8.75
CA GLY A 58 1.48 -1.44 -9.61
C GLY A 58 1.08 -2.04 -10.96
N GLU A 59 0.83 -3.36 -10.98
CA GLU A 59 0.34 -4.06 -12.17
C GLU A 59 -1.19 -3.87 -12.26
N GLU A 60 -1.73 -3.64 -13.45
CA GLU A 60 -3.19 -3.70 -13.65
C GLU A 60 -3.67 -5.15 -13.40
N THR A 61 -4.70 -5.28 -12.56
CA THR A 61 -5.30 -6.58 -12.16
C THR A 61 -6.37 -7.05 -13.11
#